data_AF-A0AAD4SEZ5-F1
#
_entry.id   AF-A0AAD4SEZ5-F1
#
_cell.length_a   1.000
_cell.length_b   1.000
_cell.length_c   1.000
_cell.angle_alpha   90.00
_cell.angle_beta   90.00
_cell.angle_gamma   90.00
#
_symmetry.space_group_name_H-M   'P 1'
#
loop_
_entity.id
_entity.type
_entity.pdbx_description
1 polymer ?
#
loop_
_entity_poly.entity_id
_entity_poly.type
_entity_poly.pdbx_seq_one_letter_code
_entity_poly.pdbx_strand_id
1 'polypeptide(L)'
;MNLRRNTLVCLLKFQSSFSTQLHQHIQTRGLVKVRLKWAKNKGFDHIINLETDVKAACLLKDAIKRSSTGFITAKTVSDWQKLLGLTVPVLRFMRRYPTIFDEFPHTRWPSLPCFRLTDTAHILDSQEQNIHQTHEANTVERLSRLLMMLKTRTIPFQSLQPLKWDLGLADDFDRTLIPKYPDHFQVIKASNGTSSLSLAQWREEYAVSELQRANESIESSDGYRQFKSGGTSVAFPMSFPKCYGAQKKVKAWMDDFQKLPYISPYEESAHIDPNSDLMEKRVVGVLHELLSLTIHKKTKRNYLRCLREEMNLPHKFTRIFTRYPGIFYLSLKCKTTTITLKEGYNRGKLVDEHPLASIRKKYYYVMRTGILYRGKGVNLITGNKDGEFNLVKDRMEFNDDDEEEEEEEEEEMEFDNDGEDSADFESGSEGE
;
A
#
# COMPACT_ATOMS: atom_id res chain seq x y z
N MET A 1 -90.98 -7.60 17.12
CA MET A 1 -90.64 -7.24 15.72
C MET A 1 -89.33 -7.91 15.38
N ASN A 2 -89.33 -8.81 14.39
CA ASN A 2 -88.29 -9.13 13.39
C ASN A 2 -86.81 -9.11 13.85
N LEU A 3 -85.93 -10.08 13.61
CA LEU A 3 -85.93 -11.25 12.72
C LEU A 3 -84.64 -12.05 13.05
N ARG A 4 -84.74 -13.39 13.05
CA ARG A 4 -83.74 -14.39 12.58
C ARG A 4 -82.34 -14.56 13.23
N ARG A 5 -82.19 -15.82 13.71
CA ARG A 5 -81.14 -16.84 13.39
C ARG A 5 -79.78 -16.70 14.09
N ASN A 6 -79.46 -17.63 15.01
CA ASN A 6 -78.69 -18.89 14.79
C ASN A 6 -77.27 -18.57 14.29
N THR A 7 -76.14 -18.98 14.88
CA THR A 7 -75.81 -20.18 15.69
C THR A 7 -74.34 -20.06 16.13
N LEU A 8 -73.95 -20.88 17.12
CA LEU A 8 -72.63 -21.49 17.32
C LEU A 8 -71.51 -20.71 18.06
N VAL A 9 -71.29 -21.22 19.27
CA VAL A 9 -70.04 -21.39 20.02
C VAL A 9 -68.77 -21.40 19.15
N CYS A 10 -67.81 -20.51 19.45
CA CYS A 10 -66.41 -20.65 19.05
C CYS A 10 -65.51 -20.68 20.30
N LEU A 11 -65.26 -21.91 20.79
CA LEU A 11 -64.05 -22.25 21.53
C LEU A 11 -62.92 -22.44 20.52
N LEU A 12 -61.99 -21.49 20.40
CA LEU A 12 -60.67 -21.77 19.83
C LEU A 12 -59.58 -21.07 20.63
N LYS A 13 -58.90 -21.89 21.44
CA LYS A 13 -57.47 -21.75 21.74
C LYS A 13 -56.73 -21.56 20.41
N PHE A 14 -55.97 -20.49 20.25
CA PHE A 14 -54.99 -20.41 19.17
C PHE A 14 -53.61 -20.70 19.71
N GLN A 15 -53.14 -21.89 19.35
CA GLN A 15 -51.76 -22.36 19.48
C GLN A 15 -50.81 -21.53 18.64
N SER A 16 -49.57 -21.50 19.14
CA SER A 16 -48.30 -21.27 18.47
C SER A 16 -48.33 -21.25 16.94
N SER A 17 -47.78 -20.17 16.38
CA SER A 17 -47.22 -20.17 15.03
C SER A 17 -45.74 -19.82 15.14
N PHE A 18 -44.90 -20.86 15.22
CA PHE A 18 -43.49 -20.77 14.87
C PHE A 18 -43.41 -20.19 13.45
N SER A 19 -42.92 -18.97 13.30
CA SER A 19 -42.50 -18.46 12.00
C SER A 19 -41.06 -18.93 11.78
N THR A 20 -40.96 -19.95 10.94
CA THR A 20 -39.76 -20.54 10.40
C THR A 20 -38.86 -19.46 9.78
N GLN A 21 -37.72 -19.19 10.43
CA GLN A 21 -36.59 -18.53 9.79
C GLN A 21 -36.09 -19.46 8.67
N LEU A 22 -36.44 -19.13 7.42
CA LEU A 22 -35.79 -19.67 6.24
C LEU A 22 -34.33 -19.21 6.24
N HIS A 23 -33.47 -19.95 6.94
CA HIS A 23 -32.05 -19.97 6.64
C HIS A 23 -31.92 -20.61 5.26
N GLN A 24 -31.92 -19.77 4.22
CA GLN A 24 -31.42 -20.18 2.93
C GLN A 24 -29.94 -20.52 3.11
N HIS A 25 -29.66 -21.80 3.35
CA HIS A 25 -28.36 -22.40 3.12
C HIS A 25 -28.07 -22.22 1.63
N ILE A 26 -27.47 -21.10 1.27
CA ILE A 26 -26.77 -20.98 0.00
C ILE A 26 -25.55 -21.89 0.14
N GLN A 27 -25.68 -23.16 -0.25
CA GLN A 27 -24.54 -23.97 -0.62
C GLN A 27 -23.92 -23.31 -1.86
N THR A 28 -23.13 -22.27 -1.66
CA THR A 28 -22.28 -21.72 -2.70
C THR A 28 -21.22 -22.78 -3.01
N ARG A 29 -21.30 -23.38 -4.19
CA ARG A 29 -20.12 -24.01 -4.80
C ARG A 29 -19.02 -22.94 -4.79
N GLY A 30 -17.90 -23.23 -4.13
CA GLY A 30 -16.77 -22.31 -4.09
C GLY A 30 -16.29 -21.98 -5.51
N LEU A 31 -15.81 -20.75 -5.70
CA LEU A 31 -15.23 -20.30 -6.95
C LEU A 31 -14.11 -21.26 -7.38
N VAL A 32 -14.11 -21.65 -8.66
CA VAL A 32 -13.05 -22.50 -9.21
C VAL A 32 -11.76 -21.69 -9.26
N LYS A 33 -10.89 -21.88 -8.27
CA LYS A 33 -9.64 -21.15 -8.12
C LYS A 33 -8.69 -21.50 -9.27
N VAL A 34 -8.35 -20.51 -10.10
CA VAL A 34 -7.40 -20.69 -11.21
C VAL A 34 -6.00 -20.32 -10.76
N ARG A 35 -5.03 -21.22 -10.92
CA ARG A 35 -3.61 -20.92 -10.70
C ARG A 35 -3.06 -20.17 -11.91
N LEU A 36 -2.63 -18.93 -11.68
CA LEU A 36 -1.98 -18.10 -12.66
C LEU A 36 -0.46 -18.16 -12.47
N LYS A 37 0.30 -18.36 -13.56
CA LYS A 37 1.75 -18.17 -13.52
C LYS A 37 2.04 -16.72 -13.19
N TRP A 38 3.12 -16.41 -12.48
CA TRP A 38 3.58 -15.04 -12.34
C TRP A 38 4.20 -14.56 -13.67
N ALA A 39 4.03 -13.29 -14.00
CA ALA A 39 4.62 -12.69 -15.20
C ALA A 39 5.37 -11.41 -14.83
N LYS A 40 6.65 -11.38 -15.17
CA LYS A 40 7.54 -10.24 -14.96
C LYS A 40 7.07 -9.02 -15.74
N ASN A 41 7.13 -7.85 -15.11
CA ASN A 41 6.86 -6.57 -15.75
C ASN A 41 8.05 -5.63 -15.55
N LYS A 42 8.88 -5.52 -16.60
CA LYS A 42 10.11 -4.70 -16.60
C LYS A 42 9.84 -3.24 -16.22
N GLY A 43 8.69 -2.68 -16.61
CA GLY A 43 8.36 -1.29 -16.30
C GLY A 43 8.14 -1.04 -14.81
N PHE A 44 7.39 -1.92 -14.13
CA PHE A 44 7.21 -1.81 -12.67
C PHE A 44 8.51 -2.08 -11.91
N ASP A 45 9.27 -3.08 -12.34
CA ASP A 45 10.57 -3.43 -11.73
C ASP A 45 11.55 -2.25 -11.81
N HIS A 46 11.63 -1.58 -12.96
CA HIS A 46 12.47 -0.40 -13.13
C HIS A 46 12.03 0.76 -12.21
N ILE A 47 10.73 1.07 -12.14
CA ILE A 47 10.20 2.10 -11.23
C ILE A 47 10.55 1.79 -9.76
N ILE A 48 10.50 0.51 -9.37
CA ILE A 48 10.83 0.07 -8.00
C ILE A 48 12.31 0.26 -7.68
N ASN A 49 13.20 -0.04 -8.63
CA ASN A 49 14.63 0.21 -8.48
C ASN A 49 14.90 1.71 -8.25
N LEU A 50 14.39 2.57 -9.14
CA LEU A 50 14.62 4.02 -9.07
C LEU A 50 14.13 4.62 -7.74
N GLU A 51 12.94 4.22 -7.30
CA GLU A 51 12.39 4.75 -6.06
C GLU A 51 13.08 4.23 -4.80
N THR A 52 13.76 3.08 -4.85
CA THR A 52 14.50 2.55 -3.70
C THR A 52 15.69 3.46 -3.37
N ASP A 53 16.43 3.89 -4.39
CA ASP A 53 17.52 4.87 -4.23
C ASP A 53 17.00 6.21 -3.71
N VAL A 54 15.90 6.72 -4.26
CA VAL A 54 15.29 7.98 -3.79
C VAL A 54 14.85 7.87 -2.33
N LYS A 55 14.19 6.78 -1.95
CA LYS A 55 13.80 6.53 -0.55
C LYS A 55 15.01 6.54 0.37
N ALA A 56 16.10 5.87 -0.01
CA ALA A 56 17.32 5.85 0.79
C ALA A 56 17.94 7.25 0.93
N ALA A 57 17.99 8.03 -0.16
CA ALA A 57 18.50 9.40 -0.14
C ALA A 57 17.67 10.31 0.79
N CYS A 58 16.35 10.25 0.71
CA CYS A 58 15.46 11.04 1.55
C CYS A 58 15.56 10.65 3.03
N LEU A 59 15.66 9.35 3.36
CA LEU A 59 15.85 8.89 4.74
C LEU A 59 17.18 9.35 5.34
N LEU A 60 18.26 9.35 4.55
CA LEU A 60 19.56 9.90 4.96
C LEU A 60 19.49 11.42 5.14
N LYS A 61 18.80 12.13 4.24
CA LYS A 61 18.53 13.57 4.37
C LYS A 61 17.80 13.89 5.67
N ASP A 62 16.73 13.16 5.99
CA ASP A 62 15.98 13.33 7.24
C ASP A 62 16.86 13.04 8.47
N ALA A 63 17.74 12.03 8.38
CA ALA A 63 18.70 11.74 9.46
C ALA A 63 19.72 12.87 9.67
N ILE A 64 20.19 13.52 8.60
CA ILE A 64 21.06 14.71 8.70
C ILE A 64 20.32 15.86 9.37
N LYS A 65 19.06 16.12 8.97
CA LYS A 65 18.24 17.17 9.57
C LYS A 65 17.95 16.94 11.05
N ARG A 66 17.74 15.69 11.46
CA ARG A 66 17.55 15.32 12.88
C ARG A 66 18.82 15.48 13.71
N SER A 67 19.99 15.49 13.08
CA SER A 67 21.26 15.67 13.78
C SER A 67 21.40 17.10 14.29
N SER A 68 21.65 17.28 15.58
CA SER A 68 21.87 18.60 16.19
C SER A 68 23.12 19.30 15.64
N THR A 69 24.06 18.56 15.06
CA THR A 69 25.27 19.11 14.44
C THR A 69 25.07 19.54 12.99
N GLY A 70 23.92 19.21 12.37
CA GLY A 70 23.67 19.46 10.95
C GLY A 70 24.43 18.53 9.99
N PHE A 71 25.08 17.48 10.50
CA PHE A 71 25.76 16.47 9.70
C PHE A 71 25.71 15.09 10.38
N ILE A 72 25.98 14.04 9.60
CA ILE A 72 26.18 12.67 10.10
C ILE A 72 27.58 12.17 9.75
N THR A 73 28.10 11.23 10.53
CA THR A 73 29.41 10.61 10.25
C THR A 73 29.24 9.28 9.53
N ALA A 74 30.25 8.85 8.77
CA ALA A 74 30.26 7.53 8.14
C ALA A 74 30.04 6.38 9.14
N LYS A 75 30.51 6.54 10.39
CA LYS A 75 30.32 5.58 11.48
C LYS A 75 28.86 5.47 11.92
N THR A 76 28.10 6.56 11.88
CA THR A 76 26.69 6.58 12.31
C THR A 76 25.80 5.71 11.40
N VAL A 77 26.15 5.64 10.12
CA VAL A 77 25.32 5.00 9.08
C VAL A 77 25.90 3.70 8.53
N SER A 78 26.97 3.17 9.12
CA SER A 78 27.67 1.98 8.60
C SER A 78 26.73 0.78 8.45
N ASP A 79 25.81 0.61 9.39
CA ASP A 79 24.96 -0.59 9.50
C ASP A 79 23.56 -0.37 8.90
N TRP A 80 23.32 0.78 8.25
CA TRP A 80 22.00 1.15 7.75
C TRP A 80 21.68 0.60 6.36
N GLN A 81 22.62 -0.10 5.72
CA GLN A 81 22.46 -0.62 4.35
C GLN A 81 21.16 -1.43 4.20
N LYS A 82 20.91 -2.39 5.11
CA LYS A 82 19.69 -3.22 5.10
C LYS A 82 18.43 -2.43 5.39
N LEU A 83 18.51 -1.45 6.31
CA LEU A 83 17.39 -0.59 6.69
C LEU A 83 16.94 0.31 5.52
N LEU A 84 17.90 0.81 4.75
CA LEU A 84 17.66 1.65 3.57
C LEU A 84 17.29 0.81 2.33
N GLY A 85 17.52 -0.51 2.36
CA GLY A 85 17.26 -1.40 1.22
C GLY A 85 18.27 -1.25 0.09
N LEU A 86 19.51 -0.86 0.41
CA LEU A 86 20.58 -0.63 -0.56
C LEU A 86 21.36 -1.92 -0.85
N THR A 87 21.70 -2.15 -2.12
CA THR A 87 22.61 -3.24 -2.53
C THR A 87 24.08 -2.89 -2.30
N VAL A 88 24.40 -1.61 -2.26
CA VAL A 88 25.75 -1.07 -2.02
C VAL A 88 25.93 -0.52 -0.59
N PRO A 89 27.17 -0.45 -0.06
CA PRO A 89 27.44 0.20 1.22
C PRO A 89 26.97 1.66 1.25
N VAL A 90 26.45 2.11 2.40
CA VAL A 90 25.87 3.45 2.55
C VAL A 90 26.87 4.56 2.20
N LEU A 91 28.15 4.38 2.56
CA LEU A 91 29.20 5.34 2.22
C LEU A 91 29.41 5.47 0.71
N ARG A 92 29.37 4.34 -0.02
CA ARG A 92 29.47 4.33 -1.50
C ARG A 92 28.26 5.01 -2.12
N PHE A 93 27.08 4.77 -1.56
CA PHE A 93 25.82 5.40 -1.97
C PHE A 93 25.88 6.93 -1.82
N MET A 94 26.24 7.45 -0.63
CA MET A 94 26.30 8.90 -0.40
C MET A 94 27.29 9.60 -1.34
N ARG A 95 28.47 9.00 -1.55
CA ARG A 95 29.50 9.49 -2.49
C ARG A 95 29.08 9.46 -3.96
N ARG A 96 28.06 8.66 -4.31
CA ARG A 96 27.51 8.60 -5.67
C ARG A 96 26.67 9.83 -6.00
N TYR A 97 26.11 10.50 -4.99
CA TYR A 97 25.17 11.62 -5.17
C TYR A 97 25.67 12.91 -4.51
N PRO A 98 26.75 13.52 -5.02
CA PRO A 98 27.33 14.75 -4.46
C PRO A 98 26.42 15.98 -4.57
N THR A 99 25.36 15.90 -5.37
CA THR A 99 24.32 16.93 -5.48
C THR A 99 23.35 16.95 -4.30
N ILE A 100 23.32 15.88 -3.50
CA ILE A 100 22.50 15.80 -2.28
C ILE A 100 23.38 15.84 -1.03
N PHE A 101 24.51 15.12 -1.07
CA PHE A 101 25.39 14.94 0.08
C PHE A 101 26.75 15.59 -0.16
N ASP A 102 27.09 16.56 0.69
CA ASP A 102 28.41 17.21 0.72
C ASP A 102 29.31 16.48 1.73
N GLU A 103 30.41 15.89 1.24
CA GLU A 103 31.39 15.17 2.06
C GLU A 103 32.50 16.12 2.53
N PHE A 104 32.78 16.13 3.83
CA PHE A 104 33.86 16.93 4.42
C PHE A 104 34.55 16.16 5.57
N PRO A 105 35.82 16.47 5.89
CA PRO A 105 36.54 15.80 6.97
C PRO A 105 36.06 16.27 8.35
N HIS A 106 35.99 15.35 9.33
CA HIS A 106 35.64 15.70 10.70
C HIS A 106 36.70 16.62 11.33
N THR A 107 36.27 17.67 12.06
CA THR A 107 37.14 18.69 12.67
C THR A 107 38.23 18.11 13.59
N ARG A 108 37.87 17.12 14.40
CA ARG A 108 38.80 16.41 15.31
C ARG A 108 39.50 15.19 14.71
N TRP A 109 38.96 14.62 13.64
CA TRP A 109 39.38 13.33 13.10
C TRP A 109 39.38 13.41 11.57
N PRO A 110 40.41 14.00 10.94
CA PRO A 110 40.37 14.30 9.51
C PRO A 110 40.13 13.08 8.59
N SER A 111 40.46 11.88 9.07
CA SER A 111 40.20 10.61 8.38
C SER A 111 38.75 10.12 8.45
N LEU A 112 37.90 10.72 9.27
CA LEU A 112 36.49 10.35 9.43
C LEU A 112 35.62 11.21 8.50
N PRO A 113 34.99 10.62 7.47
CA PRO A 113 34.08 11.35 6.60
C PRO A 113 32.81 11.78 7.32
N CYS A 114 32.43 13.03 7.12
CA CYS A 114 31.17 13.62 7.55
C CYS A 114 30.36 14.04 6.33
N PHE A 115 29.04 13.97 6.44
CA PHE A 115 28.13 14.31 5.36
C PHE A 115 27.08 15.30 5.86
N ARG A 116 26.92 16.40 5.13
CA ARG A 116 25.84 17.38 5.31
C ARG A 116 25.04 17.51 4.02
N LEU A 117 23.94 18.25 4.09
CA LEU A 117 23.14 18.55 2.92
C LEU A 117 23.77 19.68 2.10
N THR A 118 23.62 19.60 0.79
CA THR A 118 23.93 20.68 -0.16
C THR A 118 22.81 21.73 -0.18
N ASP A 119 23.09 22.91 -0.72
CA ASP A 119 22.07 23.96 -0.92
C ASP A 119 20.91 23.47 -1.80
N THR A 120 21.22 22.67 -2.83
CA THR A 120 20.23 22.04 -3.70
C THR A 120 19.33 21.07 -2.92
N ALA A 121 19.89 20.29 -2.00
CA ALA A 121 19.10 19.42 -1.13
C ALA A 121 18.21 20.22 -0.15
N HIS A 122 18.71 21.35 0.38
CA HIS A 122 17.92 22.23 1.23
C HIS A 122 16.73 22.87 0.48
N ILE A 123 16.90 23.25 -0.78
CA ILE A 123 15.79 23.77 -1.61
C ILE A 123 14.72 22.69 -1.81
N LEU A 124 15.11 21.46 -2.18
CA LEU A 124 14.16 20.36 -2.35
C LEU A 124 13.43 20.03 -1.05
N ASP A 125 14.14 20.05 0.07
CA ASP A 125 13.58 19.79 1.39
C ASP A 125 12.57 20.86 1.82
N SER A 126 12.87 22.14 1.54
CA SER A 126 11.92 23.24 1.78
C SER A 126 10.65 23.10 0.94
N GLN A 127 10.77 22.65 -0.32
CA GLN A 127 9.62 22.36 -1.18
C GLN A 127 8.80 21.18 -0.61
N GLU A 128 9.46 20.12 -0.16
CA GLU A 128 8.79 18.98 0.48
C GLU A 128 8.04 19.39 1.76
N GLN A 129 8.64 20.23 2.61
CA GLN A 129 7.98 20.77 3.81
C GLN A 129 6.76 21.61 3.49
N ASN A 130 6.82 22.46 2.45
CA ASN A 130 5.68 23.23 1.99
C ASN A 130 4.53 22.32 1.51
N ILE A 131 4.85 21.24 0.79
CA ILE A 131 3.85 20.25 0.37
C ILE A 131 3.18 19.61 1.58
N HIS A 132 3.93 19.22 2.62
CA HIS A 132 3.35 18.68 3.84
C HIS A 132 2.40 19.64 4.55
N GLN A 133 2.74 20.94 4.60
CA GLN A 133 1.88 21.97 5.19
C GLN A 133 0.61 22.20 4.37
N THR A 134 0.73 22.28 3.04
CA THR A 134 -0.40 22.54 2.13
C THR A 134 -1.37 21.35 2.07
N HIS A 135 -0.86 20.12 2.15
CA HIS A 135 -1.65 18.88 2.07
C HIS A 135 -1.83 18.19 3.43
N GLU A 136 -1.76 18.95 4.52
CA GLU A 136 -1.88 18.44 5.89
C GLU A 136 -3.22 17.70 6.09
N ALA A 137 -4.34 18.29 5.65
CA ALA A 137 -5.67 17.70 5.74
C ALA A 137 -5.80 16.35 5.01
N ASN A 138 -5.23 16.22 3.81
CA ASN A 138 -5.20 14.95 3.06
C ASN A 138 -4.39 13.88 3.80
N THR A 139 -3.34 14.29 4.51
CA THR A 139 -2.51 13.39 5.31
C THR A 139 -3.26 12.88 6.53
N VAL A 140 -4.05 13.75 7.18
CA VAL A 140 -4.95 13.40 8.29
C VAL A 140 -6.05 12.44 7.83
N GLU A 141 -6.71 12.71 6.70
CA GLU A 141 -7.72 11.81 6.13
C GLU A 141 -7.10 10.43 5.87
N ARG A 142 -5.96 10.37 5.16
CA ARG A 142 -5.27 9.12 4.82
C ARG A 142 -4.91 8.30 6.06
N LEU A 143 -4.37 8.95 7.09
CA LEU A 143 -4.02 8.28 8.34
C LEU A 143 -5.26 7.83 9.13
N SER A 144 -6.34 8.63 9.11
CA SER A 144 -7.62 8.26 9.72
C SER A 144 -8.22 7.04 9.04
N ARG A 145 -8.25 7.02 7.70
CA ARG A 145 -8.70 5.87 6.89
C ARG A 145 -7.89 4.62 7.15
N LEU A 146 -6.57 4.74 7.29
CA LEU A 146 -5.73 3.60 7.69
C LEU A 146 -6.19 3.02 9.04
N LEU A 147 -6.39 3.86 10.05
CA LEU A 147 -6.83 3.44 11.38
C LEU A 147 -8.25 2.85 11.35
N MET A 148 -9.16 3.44 10.56
CA MET A 148 -10.54 2.96 10.42
C MET A 148 -10.64 1.54 9.85
N MET A 149 -9.65 1.10 9.05
CA MET A 149 -9.58 -0.28 8.56
C MET A 149 -9.11 -1.29 9.61
N LEU A 150 -8.50 -0.83 10.73
CA LEU A 150 -7.98 -1.70 11.78
C LEU A 150 -9.09 -2.06 12.76
N LYS A 151 -9.12 -3.33 13.18
CA LYS A 151 -10.08 -3.86 14.13
C LYS A 151 -10.10 -3.07 15.45
N THR A 152 -8.93 -2.75 16.00
CA THR A 152 -8.83 -1.97 17.25
C THR A 152 -8.75 -0.46 17.01
N ARG A 153 -8.81 -0.02 15.74
CA ARG A 153 -8.60 1.36 15.30
C ARG A 153 -7.32 1.98 15.83
N THR A 154 -6.34 1.14 16.14
CA THR A 154 -5.11 1.49 16.82
C THR A 154 -3.93 0.79 16.15
N ILE A 155 -2.81 1.51 15.99
CA ILE A 155 -1.58 0.99 15.40
C ILE A 155 -0.38 1.35 16.28
N PRO A 156 0.48 0.38 16.65
CA PRO A 156 1.74 0.69 17.31
C PRO A 156 2.63 1.56 16.41
N PHE A 157 3.33 2.55 16.97
CA PHE A 157 4.24 3.39 16.18
C PHE A 157 5.33 2.57 15.48
N GLN A 158 5.75 1.46 16.09
CA GLN A 158 6.71 0.50 15.49
C GLN A 158 6.20 -0.12 14.18
N SER A 159 4.89 -0.37 14.08
CA SER A 159 4.25 -0.89 12.87
C SER A 159 3.96 0.20 11.84
N LEU A 160 3.76 1.45 12.28
CA LEU A 160 3.52 2.60 11.41
C LEU A 160 4.80 3.14 10.78
N GLN A 161 5.94 3.07 11.49
CA GLN A 161 7.22 3.65 11.04
C GLN A 161 7.69 3.15 9.66
N PRO A 162 7.60 1.85 9.31
CA PRO A 162 7.98 1.37 7.98
C PRO A 162 7.09 1.92 6.85
N LEU A 163 5.82 2.21 7.16
CA LEU A 163 4.83 2.76 6.23
C LEU A 163 4.92 4.28 6.09
N LYS A 164 5.69 4.98 6.93
CA LYS A 164 5.82 6.44 6.93
C LYS A 164 6.09 7.00 5.53
N TRP A 165 7.05 6.42 4.82
CA TRP A 165 7.40 6.81 3.45
C TRP A 165 6.25 6.55 2.47
N ASP A 166 5.63 5.37 2.55
CA ASP A 166 4.62 4.93 1.61
C ASP A 166 3.33 5.76 1.77
N LEU A 167 2.99 6.14 3.02
CA LEU A 167 1.87 7.01 3.36
C LEU A 167 2.16 8.50 3.18
N GLY A 168 3.41 8.89 2.92
CA GLY A 168 3.81 10.29 2.75
C GLY A 168 3.72 11.12 4.03
N LEU A 169 4.03 10.51 5.18
CA LEU A 169 4.09 11.20 6.46
C LEU A 169 5.45 11.91 6.61
N ALA A 170 5.44 13.10 7.22
CA ALA A 170 6.65 13.85 7.56
C ALA A 170 7.53 13.08 8.56
N ASP A 171 8.83 13.42 8.66
CA ASP A 171 9.76 12.69 9.54
C ASP A 171 9.39 12.76 11.03
N ASP A 172 8.82 13.89 11.44
CA ASP A 172 8.45 14.27 12.80
C ASP A 172 6.92 14.32 13.00
N PHE A 173 6.14 13.62 12.16
CA PHE A 173 4.67 13.65 12.18
C PHE A 173 4.07 13.33 13.56
N ASP A 174 4.75 12.51 14.36
CA ASP A 174 4.35 12.14 15.71
C ASP A 174 4.36 13.34 16.67
N ARG A 175 5.26 14.30 16.44
CA ARG A 175 5.43 15.51 17.25
C ARG A 175 4.75 16.73 16.66
N THR A 176 4.55 16.75 15.34
CA THR A 176 4.03 17.92 14.62
C THR A 176 2.58 17.75 14.19
N LEU A 177 2.24 16.65 13.52
CA LEU A 177 0.90 16.41 12.97
C LEU A 177 -0.07 15.95 14.06
N ILE A 178 0.29 14.90 14.81
CA ILE A 178 -0.63 14.26 15.77
C ILE A 178 -1.16 15.24 16.83
N PRO A 179 -0.32 16.10 17.47
CA PRO A 179 -0.82 17.03 18.49
C PRO A 179 -1.74 18.14 17.96
N LYS A 180 -1.68 18.46 16.66
CA LYS A 180 -2.56 19.45 16.03
C LYS A 180 -3.98 18.93 15.82
N TYR A 181 -4.18 17.61 15.77
CA TYR A 181 -5.46 16.98 15.47
C TYR A 181 -5.92 16.04 16.60
N PRO A 182 -6.14 16.56 17.83
CA PRO A 182 -6.59 15.75 18.97
C PRO A 182 -7.97 15.13 18.73
N ASP A 183 -8.81 15.76 17.90
CA ASP A 183 -10.15 15.24 17.53
C ASP A 183 -10.06 14.01 16.60
N HIS A 184 -8.92 13.81 15.93
CA HIS A 184 -8.71 12.67 15.02
C HIS A 184 -7.86 11.59 15.67
N PHE A 185 -6.86 11.98 16.46
CA PHE A 185 -5.82 11.07 16.91
C PHE A 185 -5.60 11.14 18.42
N GLN A 186 -5.45 9.98 19.03
CA GLN A 186 -5.06 9.82 20.42
C GLN A 186 -3.81 8.95 20.52
N VAL A 187 -2.84 9.37 21.33
CA VAL A 187 -1.67 8.55 21.65
C VAL A 187 -1.97 7.74 22.91
N ILE A 188 -2.00 6.42 22.77
CA ILE A 188 -2.23 5.47 23.86
C ILE A 188 -0.90 4.82 24.22
N LYS A 189 -0.58 4.77 25.51
CA LYS A 189 0.58 4.03 26.02
C LYS A 189 0.12 2.72 26.62
N ALA A 190 0.58 1.61 26.05
CA ALA A 190 0.34 0.30 26.61
C ALA A 190 1.16 0.08 27.90
N SER A 191 0.74 -0.88 28.72
CA SER A 191 1.40 -1.22 29.99
C SER A 191 2.87 -1.66 29.83
N ASN A 192 3.23 -2.17 28.64
CA ASN A 192 4.59 -2.54 28.26
C ASN A 192 5.46 -1.34 27.81
N GLY A 193 4.94 -0.11 27.88
CA GLY A 193 5.63 1.11 27.45
C GLY A 193 5.54 1.40 25.96
N THR A 194 4.95 0.52 25.15
CA THR A 194 4.76 0.75 23.72
C THR A 194 3.72 1.85 23.50
N SER A 195 4.09 2.88 22.75
CA SER A 195 3.17 3.92 22.33
C SER A 195 2.49 3.52 21.02
N SER A 196 1.18 3.74 20.96
CA SER A 196 0.33 3.45 19.81
C SER A 196 -0.50 4.67 19.45
N LEU A 197 -0.79 4.80 18.17
CA LEU A 197 -1.70 5.80 17.64
C LEU A 197 -3.10 5.19 17.50
N SER A 198 -4.11 5.84 18.06
CA SER A 198 -5.51 5.42 17.99
C SER A 198 -6.37 6.50 17.34
N LEU A 199 -7.45 6.07 16.70
CA LEU A 199 -8.47 6.97 16.15
C LEU A 199 -9.35 7.50 17.29
N ALA A 200 -9.40 8.81 17.47
CA ALA A 200 -10.23 9.45 18.50
C ALA A 200 -11.72 9.48 18.12
N GLN A 201 -12.02 9.84 16.86
CA GLN A 201 -13.39 9.94 16.36
C GLN A 201 -13.55 9.26 15.00
N TRP A 202 -14.61 8.47 14.84
CA TRP A 202 -15.02 7.92 13.56
C TRP A 202 -15.74 8.98 12.72
N ARG A 203 -15.30 9.15 11.48
CA ARG A 203 -15.85 10.11 10.51
C ARG A 203 -16.42 9.37 9.31
N GLU A 204 -17.73 9.38 9.16
CA GLU A 204 -18.41 8.66 8.06
C GLU A 204 -18.04 9.18 6.67
N GLU A 205 -17.67 10.47 6.57
CA GLU A 205 -17.13 11.09 5.35
C GLU A 205 -15.87 10.37 4.82
N TYR A 206 -15.12 9.68 5.68
CA TYR A 206 -13.93 8.93 5.31
C TYR A 206 -14.21 7.46 5.03
N ALA A 207 -15.40 6.95 5.37
CA ALA A 207 -15.77 5.54 5.29
C ALA A 207 -16.22 5.09 3.88
N VAL A 208 -15.68 5.72 2.83
CA VAL A 208 -15.95 5.38 1.42
C VAL A 208 -14.65 4.92 0.78
N SER A 209 -14.61 3.69 0.28
CA SER A 209 -13.40 3.14 -0.32
C SER A 209 -13.06 3.81 -1.65
N GLU A 210 -11.78 3.83 -2.02
CA GLU A 210 -11.34 4.33 -3.32
C GLU A 210 -11.99 3.55 -4.48
N LEU A 211 -12.26 2.26 -4.26
CA LEU A 211 -12.97 1.44 -5.24
C LEU A 211 -14.43 1.89 -5.42
N GLN A 212 -15.14 2.20 -4.33
CA GLN A 212 -16.49 2.75 -4.38
C GLN A 212 -16.51 4.11 -5.11
N ARG A 213 -15.63 5.03 -4.71
CA ARG A 213 -15.48 6.35 -5.34
C ARG A 213 -15.23 6.24 -6.85
N ALA A 214 -14.34 5.33 -7.25
CA ALA A 214 -14.04 5.09 -8.66
C ALA A 214 -15.26 4.56 -9.45
N ASN A 215 -16.05 3.65 -8.87
CA ASN A 215 -17.22 3.09 -9.54
C ASN A 215 -18.38 4.10 -9.66
N GLU A 216 -18.64 4.91 -8.63
CA GLU A 216 -19.64 6.00 -8.67
C GLU A 216 -19.34 7.02 -9.78
N SER A 217 -18.06 7.36 -9.98
CA SER A 217 -17.62 8.27 -11.04
C SER A 217 -17.89 7.72 -12.44
N ILE A 218 -17.79 6.41 -12.62
CA ILE A 218 -18.02 5.73 -13.91
C ILE A 218 -19.52 5.63 -14.18
N GLU A 219 -20.33 5.28 -13.18
CA GLU A 219 -21.79 5.20 -13.26
C GLU A 219 -22.42 6.53 -13.68
N SER A 220 -21.88 7.65 -13.21
CA SER A 220 -22.32 9.00 -13.57
C SER A 220 -22.06 9.36 -15.04
N SER A 221 -21.14 8.65 -15.73
CA SER A 221 -20.74 8.92 -17.12
C SER A 221 -21.35 8.00 -18.17
N ASP A 222 -21.73 6.76 -17.80
CA ASP A 222 -22.06 5.69 -18.76
C ASP A 222 -23.28 4.88 -18.29
N GLY A 223 -24.46 5.51 -18.30
CA GLY A 223 -25.74 4.94 -17.85
C GLY A 223 -26.20 3.67 -18.59
N TYR A 224 -25.51 3.26 -19.67
CA TYR A 224 -25.84 2.06 -20.44
C TYR A 224 -25.38 0.75 -19.76
N ARG A 225 -24.40 0.81 -18.84
CA ARG A 225 -23.87 -0.39 -18.16
C ARG A 225 -24.80 -0.95 -17.07
N GLN A 226 -25.69 -0.13 -16.53
CA GLN A 226 -26.63 -0.50 -15.47
C GLN A 226 -27.62 -1.60 -15.90
N PHE A 227 -27.95 -1.69 -17.19
CA PHE A 227 -28.95 -2.65 -17.69
C PHE A 227 -28.41 -4.07 -17.89
N LYS A 228 -27.09 -4.26 -18.01
CA LYS A 228 -26.47 -5.58 -18.25
C LYS A 228 -25.88 -6.25 -17.02
N SER A 229 -25.46 -5.48 -16.02
CA SER A 229 -25.07 -6.01 -14.71
C SER A 229 -26.27 -5.86 -13.77
N GLY A 230 -27.03 -6.92 -13.57
CA GLY A 230 -28.08 -6.93 -12.55
C GLY A 230 -27.47 -6.66 -11.17
N GLY A 231 -27.57 -5.41 -10.71
CA GLY A 231 -27.14 -4.94 -9.38
C GLY A 231 -25.93 -4.00 -9.40
N THR A 232 -25.92 -3.09 -8.42
CA THR A 232 -24.89 -2.11 -8.01
C THR A 232 -23.56 -2.78 -7.63
N SER A 233 -22.95 -3.49 -8.57
CA SER A 233 -21.75 -4.29 -8.33
C SER A 233 -20.51 -3.43 -8.50
N VAL A 234 -19.90 -3.04 -7.37
CA VAL A 234 -18.61 -2.36 -7.33
C VAL A 234 -17.55 -3.31 -7.92
N ALA A 235 -17.02 -2.95 -9.08
CA ALA A 235 -16.10 -3.81 -9.84
C ALA A 235 -14.65 -3.34 -9.69
N PHE A 236 -13.73 -4.29 -9.53
CA PHE A 236 -12.30 -4.02 -9.57
C PHE A 236 -11.85 -3.75 -11.01
N PRO A 237 -11.14 -2.64 -11.30
CA PRO A 237 -10.54 -2.46 -12.60
C PRO A 237 -9.34 -3.42 -12.73
N MET A 238 -9.27 -4.12 -13.86
CA MET A 238 -8.31 -5.20 -14.05
C MET A 238 -7.56 -5.01 -15.35
N SER A 239 -6.23 -5.07 -15.27
CA SER A 239 -5.35 -4.97 -16.42
C SER A 239 -4.51 -6.24 -16.51
N PHE A 240 -4.61 -6.97 -17.62
CA PHE A 240 -3.86 -8.20 -17.81
C PHE A 240 -2.75 -8.02 -18.85
N PRO A 241 -1.58 -8.64 -18.63
CA PRO A 241 -0.66 -8.92 -19.72
C PRO A 241 -1.40 -9.71 -20.81
N LYS A 242 -1.04 -9.47 -22.08
CA LYS A 242 -1.73 -10.01 -23.26
C LYS A 242 -1.96 -11.54 -23.20
N CYS A 243 -1.11 -12.28 -22.50
CA CYS A 243 -1.16 -13.75 -22.40
C CYS A 243 -2.26 -14.31 -21.47
N TYR A 244 -2.81 -13.52 -20.54
CA TYR A 244 -3.85 -14.00 -19.61
C TYR A 244 -5.26 -13.84 -20.17
N GLY A 245 -5.52 -12.77 -20.92
CA GLY A 245 -6.85 -12.42 -21.42
C GLY A 245 -7.44 -13.44 -22.41
N ALA A 246 -6.62 -14.32 -22.99
CA ALA A 246 -7.05 -15.38 -23.90
C ALA A 246 -7.57 -16.64 -23.19
N GLN A 247 -7.36 -16.77 -21.88
CA GLN A 247 -7.74 -17.98 -21.14
C GLN A 247 -9.21 -17.91 -20.69
N LYS A 248 -10.10 -18.64 -21.38
CA LYS A 248 -11.55 -18.68 -21.08
C LYS A 248 -11.84 -18.99 -19.60
N LYS A 249 -11.07 -19.89 -18.98
CA LYS A 249 -11.22 -20.26 -17.56
C LYS A 249 -10.92 -19.09 -16.62
N VAL A 250 -9.87 -18.32 -16.91
CA VAL A 250 -9.49 -17.14 -16.12
C VAL A 250 -10.60 -16.10 -16.22
N LYS A 251 -11.08 -15.81 -17.43
CA LYS A 251 -12.17 -14.85 -17.62
C LYS A 251 -13.44 -15.25 -16.86
N ALA A 252 -13.87 -16.51 -16.95
CA ALA A 252 -15.05 -16.99 -16.24
C ALA A 252 -14.90 -16.90 -14.71
N TRP A 253 -13.77 -17.36 -14.16
CA TRP A 253 -13.47 -17.25 -12.73
C TRP A 253 -13.52 -15.78 -12.26
N MET A 254 -13.02 -14.86 -13.08
CA MET A 254 -13.01 -13.44 -12.76
C MET A 254 -14.38 -12.79 -12.86
N ASP A 255 -15.18 -13.16 -13.86
CA ASP A 255 -16.56 -12.70 -13.98
C ASP A 255 -17.35 -13.14 -12.73
N ASP A 256 -17.13 -14.36 -12.23
CA ASP A 256 -17.76 -14.83 -11.00
C ASP A 256 -17.23 -14.11 -9.75
N PHE A 257 -15.93 -13.80 -9.68
CA PHE A 257 -15.37 -12.95 -8.62
C PHE A 257 -15.99 -11.54 -8.62
N GLN A 258 -16.19 -10.94 -9.79
CA GLN A 258 -16.79 -9.60 -9.90
C GLN A 258 -18.25 -9.60 -9.45
N LYS A 259 -19.03 -10.67 -9.72
CA LYS A 259 -20.44 -10.79 -9.30
C LYS A 259 -20.64 -10.87 -7.79
N LEU A 260 -19.64 -11.30 -7.01
CA LEU A 260 -19.76 -11.35 -5.55
C LEU A 260 -20.10 -9.96 -4.97
N PRO A 261 -20.86 -9.87 -3.87
CA PRO A 261 -21.07 -8.59 -3.19
C PRO A 261 -19.74 -7.96 -2.76
N TYR A 262 -19.64 -6.63 -2.89
CA TYR A 262 -18.53 -5.87 -2.33
C TYR A 262 -18.87 -5.44 -0.90
N ILE A 263 -17.94 -5.64 0.03
CA ILE A 263 -18.05 -5.21 1.43
C ILE A 263 -16.94 -4.21 1.65
N SER A 264 -17.28 -3.03 2.18
CA SER A 264 -16.31 -1.97 2.41
C SER A 264 -15.22 -2.40 3.40
N PRO A 265 -13.96 -1.98 3.20
CA PRO A 265 -12.88 -2.13 4.19
C PRO A 265 -13.21 -1.51 5.55
N TYR A 266 -14.12 -0.52 5.58
CA TYR A 266 -14.54 0.19 6.78
C TYR A 266 -15.75 -0.47 7.49
N GLU A 267 -16.33 -1.51 6.88
CA GLU A 267 -17.43 -2.28 7.48
C GLU A 267 -16.92 -3.48 8.30
N GLU A 268 -17.68 -3.83 9.32
CA GLU A 268 -17.41 -4.98 10.18
C GLU A 268 -17.64 -6.31 9.47
N SER A 269 -16.67 -7.22 9.53
CA SER A 269 -16.69 -8.51 8.84
C SER A 269 -16.75 -9.73 9.76
N ALA A 270 -17.06 -9.54 11.04
CA ALA A 270 -17.03 -10.61 12.04
C ALA A 270 -18.02 -11.75 11.77
N HIS A 271 -19.07 -11.48 10.98
CA HIS A 271 -20.15 -12.42 10.67
C HIS A 271 -19.90 -13.25 9.40
N ILE A 272 -18.78 -13.03 8.69
CA ILE A 272 -18.47 -13.68 7.42
C ILE A 272 -17.55 -14.86 7.67
N ASP A 273 -17.86 -16.01 7.06
CA ASP A 273 -16.98 -17.17 7.11
C ASP A 273 -15.57 -16.82 6.56
N PRO A 274 -14.50 -16.96 7.36
CA PRO A 274 -13.13 -16.67 6.95
C PRO A 274 -12.67 -17.43 5.70
N ASN A 275 -13.26 -18.59 5.41
CA ASN A 275 -12.90 -19.44 4.28
C ASN A 275 -13.75 -19.20 3.02
N SER A 276 -14.74 -18.31 3.10
CA SER A 276 -15.63 -18.00 1.98
C SER A 276 -14.94 -17.15 0.89
N ASP A 277 -15.42 -17.28 -0.35
CA ASP A 277 -14.96 -16.43 -1.46
C ASP A 277 -15.35 -14.95 -1.24
N LEU A 278 -16.40 -14.70 -0.46
CA LEU A 278 -16.80 -13.36 -0.05
C LEU A 278 -15.74 -12.71 0.87
N MET A 279 -15.21 -13.46 1.84
CA MET A 279 -14.10 -12.98 2.66
C MET A 279 -12.85 -12.73 1.80
N GLU A 280 -12.57 -13.62 0.85
CA GLU A 280 -11.45 -13.43 -0.07
C GLU A 280 -11.59 -12.12 -0.88
N LYS A 281 -12.80 -11.82 -1.40
CA LYS A 281 -13.08 -10.55 -2.07
C LYS A 281 -12.92 -9.34 -1.14
N ARG A 282 -13.37 -9.44 0.11
CA ARG A 282 -13.14 -8.39 1.10
C ARG A 282 -11.65 -8.15 1.35
N VAL A 283 -10.86 -9.22 1.51
CA VAL A 283 -9.40 -9.12 1.68
C VAL A 283 -8.75 -8.43 0.49
N VAL A 284 -9.17 -8.74 -0.74
CA VAL A 284 -8.73 -8.01 -1.95
C VAL A 284 -9.10 -6.54 -1.84
N GLY A 285 -10.31 -6.21 -1.39
CA GLY A 285 -10.77 -4.83 -1.15
C GLY A 285 -9.95 -4.08 -0.11
N VAL A 286 -9.61 -4.70 1.02
CA VAL A 286 -8.79 -4.10 2.08
C VAL A 286 -7.36 -3.83 1.58
N LEU A 287 -6.76 -4.78 0.87
CA LEU A 287 -5.42 -4.63 0.30
C LEU A 287 -5.39 -3.58 -0.81
N HIS A 288 -6.44 -3.53 -1.64
CA HIS A 288 -6.65 -2.50 -2.65
C HIS A 288 -6.72 -1.12 -2.01
N GLU A 289 -7.56 -0.95 -1.00
CA GLU A 289 -7.74 0.31 -0.27
C GLU A 289 -6.44 0.77 0.38
N LEU A 290 -5.75 -0.12 1.10
CA LEU A 290 -4.47 0.21 1.72
C LEU A 290 -3.43 0.68 0.71
N LEU A 291 -3.29 0.00 -0.42
CA LEU A 291 -2.36 0.42 -1.47
C LEU A 291 -2.81 1.75 -2.09
N SER A 292 -4.11 1.95 -2.26
CA SER A 292 -4.66 3.21 -2.77
C SER A 292 -4.37 4.40 -1.85
N LEU A 293 -4.28 4.20 -0.53
CA LEU A 293 -3.84 5.23 0.41
C LEU A 293 -2.37 5.62 0.25
N THR A 294 -1.51 4.74 -0.27
CA THR A 294 -0.07 5.05 -0.45
C THR A 294 0.19 6.01 -1.61
N ILE A 295 1.22 6.86 -1.48
CA ILE A 295 1.59 7.90 -2.45
C ILE A 295 1.90 7.34 -3.84
N HIS A 296 2.62 6.21 -3.90
CA HIS A 296 2.98 5.56 -5.16
C HIS A 296 2.15 4.30 -5.43
N LYS A 297 1.02 4.10 -4.73
CA LYS A 297 0.14 2.95 -4.92
C LYS A 297 0.87 1.60 -4.78
N LYS A 298 1.87 1.55 -3.89
CA LYS A 298 2.73 0.38 -3.64
C LYS A 298 3.31 0.38 -2.23
N THR A 299 3.67 -0.80 -1.74
CA THR A 299 4.35 -0.99 -0.45
C THR A 299 5.15 -2.30 -0.42
N LYS A 300 6.05 -2.46 0.56
CA LYS A 300 6.77 -3.73 0.75
C LYS A 300 5.88 -4.75 1.45
N ARG A 301 5.93 -6.01 0.99
CA ARG A 301 5.21 -7.16 1.58
C ARG A 301 5.42 -7.29 3.08
N ASN A 302 6.65 -7.07 3.56
CA ASN A 302 6.98 -7.24 4.98
C ASN A 302 6.30 -6.21 5.86
N TYR A 303 5.98 -5.01 5.35
CA TYR A 303 5.28 -3.99 6.14
C TYR A 303 3.83 -4.41 6.44
N LEU A 304 3.19 -5.11 5.50
CA LEU A 304 1.83 -5.63 5.66
C LEU A 304 1.75 -6.76 6.69
N ARG A 305 2.84 -7.51 6.90
CA ARG A 305 2.88 -8.61 7.87
C ARG A 305 2.60 -8.11 9.29
N CYS A 306 3.08 -6.92 9.64
CA CYS A 306 2.86 -6.29 10.95
C CYS A 306 1.41 -5.83 11.17
N LEU A 307 0.61 -5.68 10.10
CA LEU A 307 -0.79 -5.24 10.17
C LEU A 307 -1.79 -6.38 9.94
N ARG A 308 -1.29 -7.60 9.70
CA ARG A 308 -2.10 -8.75 9.31
C ARG A 308 -3.26 -9.00 10.29
N GLU A 309 -2.98 -9.05 11.58
CA GLU A 309 -3.97 -9.36 12.60
C GLU A 309 -4.99 -8.23 12.76
N GLU A 310 -4.53 -6.99 12.83
CA GLU A 310 -5.39 -5.81 12.94
C GLU A 310 -6.30 -5.61 11.73
N MET A 311 -5.88 -6.00 10.53
CA MET A 311 -6.68 -5.92 9.30
C MET A 311 -7.52 -7.18 9.02
N ASN A 312 -7.55 -8.16 9.95
CA ASN A 312 -8.22 -9.45 9.78
C ASN A 312 -7.77 -10.20 8.50
N LEU A 313 -6.48 -10.15 8.16
CA LEU A 313 -5.93 -10.81 6.98
C LEU A 313 -5.62 -12.30 7.26
N PRO A 314 -5.91 -13.22 6.32
CA PRO A 314 -5.61 -14.63 6.47
C PRO A 314 -4.11 -14.90 6.60
N HIS A 315 -3.70 -16.03 7.20
CA HIS A 315 -2.28 -16.36 7.40
C HIS A 315 -1.50 -16.34 6.08
N LYS A 316 -2.10 -16.90 5.03
CA LYS A 316 -1.51 -16.99 3.69
C LYS A 316 -1.98 -15.84 2.77
N PHE A 317 -2.27 -14.63 3.31
CA PHE A 317 -2.80 -13.49 2.52
C PHE A 317 -1.90 -13.08 1.34
N THR A 318 -0.59 -13.35 1.42
CA THR A 318 0.35 -13.00 0.35
C THR A 318 0.07 -13.76 -0.95
N ARG A 319 -0.65 -14.89 -0.88
CA ARG A 319 -1.13 -15.63 -2.06
C ARG A 319 -2.17 -14.83 -2.87
N ILE A 320 -2.82 -13.83 -2.28
CA ILE A 320 -3.77 -12.95 -2.98
C ILE A 320 -3.07 -12.17 -4.10
N PHE A 321 -1.84 -11.70 -3.87
CA PHE A 321 -1.12 -10.91 -4.88
C PHE A 321 -0.79 -11.70 -6.15
N THR A 322 -0.49 -12.99 -6.02
CA THR A 322 -0.23 -13.86 -7.18
C THR A 322 -1.51 -14.43 -7.80
N ARG A 323 -2.58 -14.55 -7.00
CA ARG A 323 -3.91 -15.00 -7.46
C ARG A 323 -4.64 -13.94 -8.28
N TYR A 324 -4.47 -12.66 -7.94
CA TYR A 324 -5.13 -11.53 -8.61
C TYR A 324 -4.13 -10.63 -9.36
N PRO A 325 -3.37 -11.15 -10.35
CA PRO A 325 -2.36 -10.39 -11.09
C PRO A 325 -2.96 -9.33 -12.05
N GLY A 326 -4.28 -9.32 -12.20
CA GLY A 326 -5.03 -8.27 -12.88
C GLY A 326 -5.14 -6.98 -12.08
N ILE A 327 -5.11 -7.09 -10.73
CA ILE A 327 -5.27 -5.99 -9.78
C ILE A 327 -3.90 -5.61 -9.21
N PHE A 328 -3.14 -6.62 -8.76
CA PHE A 328 -1.85 -6.42 -8.12
C PHE A 328 -0.69 -6.85 -9.02
N TYR A 329 0.46 -6.24 -8.82
CA TYR A 329 1.74 -6.70 -9.33
C TYR A 329 2.68 -6.97 -8.14
N LEU A 330 3.38 -8.10 -8.19
CA LEU A 330 4.37 -8.50 -7.21
C LEU A 330 5.75 -8.43 -7.86
N SER A 331 6.60 -7.53 -7.39
CA SER A 331 8.00 -7.41 -7.82
C SER A 331 8.93 -8.07 -6.79
N LEU A 332 9.98 -8.71 -7.28
CA LEU A 332 11.00 -9.38 -6.47
C LEU A 332 12.36 -8.64 -6.51
N LYS A 333 12.38 -7.38 -6.95
CA LYS A 333 13.60 -6.56 -7.09
C LYS A 333 14.15 -6.00 -5.78
N CYS A 334 15.43 -5.65 -5.77
CA CYS A 334 16.14 -5.03 -4.63
C CYS A 334 16.14 -5.91 -3.37
N LYS A 335 16.25 -7.24 -3.52
CA LYS A 335 16.22 -8.21 -2.41
C LYS A 335 14.97 -8.05 -1.52
N THR A 336 13.88 -7.57 -2.10
CA THR A 336 12.63 -7.33 -1.37
C THR A 336 11.43 -7.61 -2.25
N THR A 337 10.30 -7.87 -1.61
CA THR A 337 9.04 -8.10 -2.32
C THR A 337 8.19 -6.84 -2.22
N THR A 338 7.95 -6.19 -3.36
CA THR A 338 7.14 -4.97 -3.44
C THR A 338 5.82 -5.27 -4.15
N ILE A 339 4.72 -4.87 -3.53
CA ILE A 339 3.38 -5.04 -4.06
C ILE A 339 2.92 -3.70 -4.62
N THR A 340 2.43 -3.70 -5.85
CA THR A 340 1.96 -2.51 -6.57
C THR A 340 0.53 -2.71 -7.04
N LEU A 341 -0.30 -1.67 -6.90
CA LEU A 341 -1.65 -1.63 -7.44
C LEU A 341 -1.60 -1.18 -8.91
N LYS A 342 -2.09 -2.03 -9.82
CA LYS A 342 -1.88 -1.82 -11.27
C LYS A 342 -2.69 -0.67 -11.84
N GLU A 343 -3.92 -0.48 -11.38
CA GLU A 343 -4.78 0.65 -11.79
C GLU A 343 -4.16 2.01 -11.44
N GLY A 344 -3.28 2.07 -10.45
CA GLY A 344 -2.55 3.28 -10.10
C GLY A 344 -1.59 3.74 -11.20
N TYR A 345 -1.30 2.90 -12.21
CA TYR A 345 -0.32 3.18 -13.24
C TYR A 345 -0.88 3.01 -14.65
N ASN A 346 -0.62 4.00 -15.50
CA ASN A 346 -0.92 3.95 -16.92
C ASN A 346 0.36 4.21 -17.72
N ARG A 347 0.74 3.26 -18.59
CA ARG A 347 1.97 3.31 -19.41
C ARG A 347 3.23 3.67 -18.59
N GLY A 348 3.36 3.12 -17.38
CA GLY A 348 4.50 3.35 -16.49
C GLY A 348 4.48 4.68 -15.73
N LYS A 349 3.40 5.47 -15.82
CA LYS A 349 3.22 6.71 -15.05
C LYS A 349 2.10 6.56 -14.04
N LEU A 350 2.27 7.16 -12.87
CA LEU A 350 1.24 7.23 -11.82
C LEU A 350 0.04 8.01 -12.38
N VAL A 351 -1.17 7.47 -12.23
CA VAL A 351 -2.41 8.07 -12.78
C VAL A 351 -2.82 9.31 -12.02
N ASP A 352 -2.91 9.19 -10.69
CA ASP A 352 -3.20 10.29 -9.77
C ASP A 352 -1.92 10.64 -9.00
N GLU A 353 -1.23 11.67 -9.49
CA GLU A 353 0.08 12.05 -8.97
C GLU A 353 -0.04 13.05 -7.82
N HIS A 354 0.16 12.55 -6.59
CA HIS A 354 0.28 13.40 -5.41
C HIS A 354 1.55 14.29 -5.51
N PRO A 355 1.54 15.55 -5.03
CA PRO A 355 2.71 16.43 -5.11
C PRO A 355 3.99 15.86 -4.46
N LEU A 356 3.84 15.03 -3.43
CA LEU A 356 4.95 14.25 -2.84
C LEU A 356 5.61 13.27 -3.84
N ALA A 357 4.85 12.69 -4.76
CA ALA A 357 5.45 11.88 -5.83
C ALA A 357 6.27 12.76 -6.79
N SER A 358 5.79 13.98 -7.10
CA SER A 358 6.49 14.91 -7.98
C SER A 358 7.80 15.43 -7.37
N ILE A 359 7.84 15.77 -6.08
CA ILE A 359 9.10 16.17 -5.41
C ILE A 359 10.09 14.99 -5.33
N ARG A 360 9.62 13.75 -5.15
CA ARG A 360 10.46 12.54 -5.21
C ARG A 360 11.09 12.35 -6.60
N LYS A 361 10.36 12.64 -7.67
CA LYS A 361 10.93 12.68 -9.04
C LYS A 361 11.98 13.77 -9.19
N LYS A 362 11.81 14.94 -8.57
CA LYS A 362 12.84 16.00 -8.56
C LYS A 362 14.10 15.54 -7.82
N TYR A 363 13.98 14.87 -6.68
CA TYR A 363 15.11 14.24 -6.00
C TYR A 363 15.84 13.27 -6.92
N TYR A 364 15.11 12.37 -7.59
CA TYR A 364 15.68 11.44 -8.56
C TYR A 364 16.47 12.17 -9.67
N TYR A 365 15.89 13.21 -10.24
CA TYR A 365 16.53 14.00 -11.29
C TYR A 365 17.84 14.63 -10.80
N VAL A 366 17.83 15.31 -9.64
CA VAL A 366 19.03 15.93 -9.04
C VAL A 366 20.11 14.89 -8.71
N MET A 367 19.71 13.71 -8.24
CA MET A 367 20.61 12.57 -8.02
C MET A 367 21.29 12.14 -9.33
N ARG A 368 20.53 11.99 -10.43
CA ARG A 368 21.07 11.61 -11.75
C ARG A 368 21.98 12.68 -12.34
N THR A 369 21.62 13.96 -12.24
CA THR A 369 22.46 15.07 -12.68
C THR A 369 23.82 15.06 -11.97
N GLY A 370 23.84 14.74 -10.67
CA GLY A 370 25.08 14.64 -9.90
C GLY A 370 26.04 13.56 -10.39
N ILE A 371 25.51 12.46 -10.95
CA ILE A 371 26.31 11.40 -11.57
C ILE A 371 26.89 11.91 -12.90
N LEU A 372 26.07 12.50 -13.76
CA LEU A 372 26.47 12.92 -15.11
C LEU A 372 27.51 14.05 -15.11
N TYR A 373 27.41 14.98 -14.17
CA TYR A 373 28.31 16.15 -14.10
C TYR A 373 29.40 16.03 -13.04
N ARG A 374 29.72 14.80 -12.61
CA ARG A 374 30.79 14.53 -11.64
C ARG A 374 32.12 15.12 -12.15
N GLY A 375 32.58 16.21 -11.54
CA GLY A 375 33.82 16.92 -11.91
C GLY A 375 33.66 18.17 -12.78
N LYS A 376 32.47 18.45 -13.33
CA LYS A 376 32.14 19.74 -13.97
C LYS A 376 31.20 20.48 -13.03
N GLY A 377 31.79 21.24 -12.10
CA GLY A 377 31.20 22.16 -11.13
C GLY A 377 29.68 22.13 -10.89
N VAL A 378 29.32 22.01 -9.61
CA VAL A 378 27.97 22.16 -9.00
C VAL A 378 27.18 23.41 -9.49
N ASN A 379 27.83 24.32 -10.21
CA ASN A 379 27.30 25.57 -10.77
C ASN A 379 26.20 25.41 -11.84
N LEU A 380 25.92 24.21 -12.35
CA LEU A 380 24.83 23.96 -13.31
C LEU A 380 23.43 23.90 -12.65
N ILE A 381 23.36 23.82 -11.31
CA ILE A 381 22.11 23.80 -10.55
C ILE A 381 22.01 25.09 -9.74
N THR A 382 21.88 26.24 -10.42
CA THR A 382 21.60 27.51 -9.74
C THR A 382 20.08 27.72 -9.68
N GLY A 383 19.52 27.71 -8.47
CA GLY A 383 18.12 28.07 -8.24
C GLY A 383 17.94 29.58 -8.38
N ASN A 384 17.03 30.02 -9.25
CA ASN A 384 16.55 31.41 -9.20
C ASN A 384 15.64 31.59 -7.98
N LYS A 385 15.41 32.86 -7.59
CA LYS A 385 14.63 33.29 -6.41
C LYS A 385 13.18 32.77 -6.36
N ASP A 386 12.71 32.13 -7.43
CA ASP A 386 11.36 31.59 -7.59
C ASP A 386 11.31 30.04 -7.48
N GLY A 387 12.44 29.37 -7.18
CA GLY A 387 12.47 27.91 -6.98
C GLY A 387 12.29 27.07 -8.26
N GLU A 388 12.22 27.72 -9.42
CA GLU A 388 12.33 27.10 -10.73
C GLU A 388 13.80 26.86 -11.08
N PHE A 389 14.17 25.60 -11.29
CA PHE A 389 15.47 25.26 -11.84
C PHE A 389 15.43 25.60 -13.34
N ASN A 390 16.23 26.56 -13.81
CA ASN A 390 16.46 26.77 -15.24
C ASN A 390 17.28 25.59 -15.78
N LEU A 391 16.58 24.49 -16.08
CA LEU A 391 17.15 23.25 -16.57
C LEU A 391 17.12 23.28 -18.10
N VAL A 392 18.27 23.02 -18.73
CA VAL A 392 18.36 22.87 -20.18
C VAL A 392 17.35 21.82 -20.62
N LYS A 393 16.30 22.29 -21.30
CA LYS A 393 15.19 21.50 -21.85
C LYS A 393 15.64 20.81 -23.14
N ASP A 394 16.86 20.28 -23.17
CA ASP A 394 17.22 19.34 -24.22
C ASP A 394 16.72 17.97 -23.79
N ARG A 395 15.98 17.37 -24.71
CA ARG A 395 15.41 16.04 -24.60
C ARG A 395 16.54 15.04 -24.39
N MET A 396 16.93 14.80 -23.15
CA MET A 396 17.70 13.61 -22.82
C MET A 396 16.71 12.46 -22.79
N GLU A 397 16.53 11.81 -23.94
CA GLU A 397 16.18 10.40 -23.97
C GLU A 397 17.28 9.68 -23.20
N PHE A 398 16.97 9.29 -21.96
CA PHE A 398 17.86 8.51 -21.13
C PHE A 398 18.00 7.13 -21.79
N ASN A 399 19.10 6.89 -22.50
CA ASN A 399 19.53 5.53 -22.78
C ASN A 399 20.09 4.98 -21.47
N ASP A 400 19.30 4.15 -20.80
CA ASP A 400 19.63 3.47 -19.55
C ASP A 400 20.53 2.24 -19.79
N ASP A 401 21.53 2.35 -20.68
CA ASP A 401 22.47 1.25 -20.98
C ASP A 401 23.64 1.17 -19.97
N ASP A 402 23.71 2.08 -18.98
CA ASP A 402 24.67 2.02 -17.87
C ASP A 402 24.08 1.24 -16.65
N GLU A 403 23.35 0.15 -16.90
CA GLU A 403 23.07 -0.84 -15.85
C GLU A 403 24.33 -1.71 -15.69
N GLU A 404 24.99 -1.63 -14.52
CA GLU A 404 25.74 -2.80 -14.02
C GLU A 404 24.67 -3.91 -13.90
N GLU A 405 24.61 -4.82 -14.89
CA GLU A 405 23.80 -6.04 -14.82
C GLU A 405 24.32 -6.86 -13.63
N GLU A 406 23.80 -6.59 -12.43
CA GLU A 406 23.87 -7.54 -11.34
C GLU A 406 22.95 -8.70 -11.75
N GLU A 407 23.55 -9.80 -12.20
CA GLU A 407 22.91 -11.11 -12.32
C GLU A 407 22.36 -11.49 -10.92
N GLU A 408 21.13 -11.09 -10.64
CA GLU A 408 20.38 -11.60 -9.50
C GLU A 408 19.99 -13.04 -9.84
N GLU A 409 20.67 -14.02 -9.22
CA GLU A 409 20.25 -15.42 -9.25
C GLU A 409 18.77 -15.48 -8.84
N GLU A 410 17.94 -16.05 -9.72
CA GLU A 410 16.53 -16.30 -9.44
C GLU A 410 16.43 -17.37 -8.34
N GLU A 411 16.44 -16.96 -7.07
CA GLU A 411 15.94 -17.82 -6.01
C GLU A 411 14.44 -18.03 -6.28
N GLU A 412 14.09 -19.17 -6.88
CA GLU A 412 12.73 -19.68 -6.85
C GLU A 412 12.34 -19.84 -5.39
N MET A 413 11.68 -18.82 -4.81
CA MET A 413 10.99 -18.99 -3.55
C MET A 413 9.84 -19.96 -3.79
N GLU A 414 10.10 -21.25 -3.59
CA GLU A 414 9.09 -22.26 -3.41
C GLU A 414 8.16 -21.77 -2.30
N PHE A 415 6.89 -21.56 -2.65
CA PHE A 415 5.87 -21.35 -1.64
C PHE A 415 5.71 -22.66 -0.89
N ASP A 416 6.13 -22.70 0.37
CA ASP A 416 5.97 -23.85 1.28
C ASP A 416 4.64 -24.57 1.03
N ASN A 417 4.79 -25.80 0.53
CA ASN A 417 3.73 -26.78 0.37
C ASN A 417 3.51 -27.48 1.71
N ASP A 418 2.93 -26.77 2.68
CA ASP A 418 2.47 -27.41 3.90
C ASP A 418 1.18 -28.20 3.59
N GLY A 419 1.37 -29.51 3.50
CA GLY A 419 0.45 -30.65 3.60
C GLY A 419 -1.06 -30.37 3.54
N GLU A 420 -1.70 -31.01 2.57
CA GLU A 420 -3.11 -31.39 2.68
C GLU A 420 -3.23 -32.45 3.79
N ASP A 421 -3.70 -32.07 4.98
CA ASP A 421 -4.23 -33.03 5.94
C ASP A 421 -5.63 -33.45 5.48
N SER A 422 -5.68 -34.48 4.63
CA SER A 422 -6.87 -35.32 4.49
C SER A 422 -6.88 -36.30 5.67
N ALA A 423 -7.61 -35.97 6.73
CA ALA A 423 -7.93 -36.92 7.78
C ALA A 423 -8.97 -37.92 7.24
N ASP A 424 -8.49 -39.06 6.71
CA ASP A 424 -9.32 -40.24 6.52
C ASP A 424 -9.53 -40.91 7.89
N PHE A 425 -10.79 -40.93 8.30
CA PHE A 425 -11.26 -41.62 9.50
C PHE A 425 -11.67 -43.03 9.09
N GLU A 426 -10.75 -44.00 9.14
CA GLU A 426 -11.12 -45.42 9.04
C GLU A 426 -11.50 -45.95 10.44
N SER A 427 -12.78 -46.30 10.56
CA SER A 427 -13.32 -47.11 11.65
C SER A 427 -12.82 -48.55 11.53
N GLY A 428 -11.97 -48.98 12.45
CA GLY A 428 -11.63 -50.39 12.65
C GLY A 428 -12.26 -50.90 13.94
N SER A 429 -13.29 -51.74 13.82
CA SER A 429 -13.75 -52.60 14.91
C SER A 429 -12.73 -53.72 15.11
N GLU A 430 -12.36 -54.01 16.35
CA GLU A 430 -11.89 -55.33 16.72
C GLU A 430 -12.62 -55.76 17.99
N GLY A 431 -13.47 -56.78 17.83
CA GLY A 431 -13.67 -57.78 18.86
C GLY A 431 -12.76 -58.95 18.55
N GLU A 432 -11.91 -59.32 19.50
CA GLU A 432 -11.93 -60.58 20.24
C GLU A 432 -10.95 -60.49 21.42
#